data_AF-A0A958R5B1-F1
#
_entry.id   AF-A0A958R5B1-F1
#
_cell.length_a   1.000
_cell.length_b   1.000
_cell.length_c   1.000
_cell.angle_alpha   90.00
_cell.angle_beta   90.00
_cell.angle_gamma   90.00
#
_symmetry.space_group_name_H-M   'P 1'
#
loop_
_entity.id
_entity.type
_entity.pdbx_description
1 polymer ?
#
loop_
_entity_poly.entity_id
_entity_poly.type
_entity_poly.pdbx_seq_one_letter_code
_entity_poly.pdbx_strand_id
1 'polypeptide(L)'
;MVECPRCGMQVTELQALEDELLAQLEAVGESITTPVCLVCFSDLRKLLSQSKGGVLLAQERAKEQYRLDLWKNRVTLVRRARSLMHAKNFSQAAITYEKYLKILDIIFALKKGEILKPSHFKDSARTSEITVVTSVYWDLLRIYDTNEKYMERQQQAAKQLAVFIQYSPIYPDLMKKAQAFMKSAKKPQIIKSFIKEASSQRPRCFIASSSFENNFAPEVVYLRIFRDYFLNKFWIGQIFIRTYYIFSPALANFIDRSKTLRILTRALIKALIKCIRRIY
;
A
#
# COMPACT_ATOMS: atom_id res chain seq x y z
N MET A 1 7.67 7.86 60.52
CA MET A 1 6.40 7.46 59.87
C MET A 1 5.64 8.74 59.55
N VAL A 2 5.04 8.81 58.38
CA VAL A 2 4.28 9.97 57.89
C VAL A 2 2.82 9.53 57.74
N GLU A 3 1.89 10.40 58.07
CA GLU A 3 0.46 10.12 57.94
C GLU A 3 0.00 10.35 56.49
N CYS A 4 -0.74 9.40 55.92
CA CYS A 4 -1.29 9.55 54.57
C CYS A 4 -2.47 10.53 54.56
N PRO A 5 -2.44 11.61 53.74
CA PRO A 5 -3.50 12.63 53.74
C PRO A 5 -4.86 12.11 53.24
N ARG A 6 -4.89 10.97 52.53
CA ARG A 6 -6.13 10.37 52.01
C ARG A 6 -6.78 9.37 52.97
N CYS A 7 -6.00 8.53 53.65
CA CYS A 7 -6.54 7.45 54.49
C CYS A 7 -6.21 7.57 55.98
N GLY A 8 -5.40 8.54 56.40
CA GLY A 8 -5.01 8.76 57.81
C GLY A 8 -4.09 7.69 58.41
N MET A 9 -3.63 6.71 57.62
CA MET A 9 -2.72 5.67 58.12
C MET A 9 -1.27 6.15 58.21
N GLN A 10 -0.58 5.73 59.27
CA GLN A 10 0.87 5.91 59.43
C GLN A 10 1.62 4.98 58.46
N VAL A 11 2.42 5.56 57.57
CA VAL A 11 3.20 4.83 56.56
C VAL A 11 4.67 5.25 56.54
N THR A 12 5.50 4.46 55.88
CA THR A 12 6.94 4.72 55.75
C THR A 12 7.27 5.73 54.65
N GLU A 13 6.49 5.74 53.57
CA GLU A 13 6.73 6.55 52.38
C GLU A 13 5.42 6.95 51.68
N LEU A 14 5.43 8.12 51.05
CA LEU A 14 4.34 8.64 50.22
C LEU A 14 4.80 8.72 48.77
N GLN A 15 3.88 8.42 47.85
CA GLN A 15 4.08 8.43 46.42
C GLN A 15 3.55 9.75 45.83
N ALA A 16 4.43 10.45 45.12
CA ALA A 16 4.03 11.60 44.34
C ALA A 16 3.10 11.17 43.20
N LEU A 17 2.10 12.01 42.92
CA LEU A 17 1.17 11.84 41.81
C LEU A 17 1.68 12.67 40.64
N GLU A 18 1.85 12.06 39.47
CA GLU A 18 2.25 12.76 38.24
C GLU A 18 1.12 13.68 37.76
N ASP A 19 1.45 14.80 37.12
CA ASP A 19 0.48 15.81 36.64
C ASP A 19 -0.60 15.22 35.73
N GLU A 20 -0.25 14.24 34.88
CA GLU A 20 -1.21 13.55 34.02
C GLU A 20 -2.22 12.72 34.82
N LEU A 21 -1.78 12.09 35.91
CA LEU A 21 -2.64 11.29 36.78
C LEU A 21 -3.55 12.20 37.62
N LEU A 22 -3.05 13.34 38.08
CA LEU A 22 -3.83 14.37 38.79
C LEU A 22 -4.98 14.89 37.92
N ALA A 23 -4.69 15.25 36.67
CA ALA A 23 -5.72 15.71 35.73
C ALA A 23 -6.79 14.63 35.45
N GLN A 24 -6.37 13.36 35.37
CA GLN A 24 -7.31 12.24 35.20
C GLN A 24 -8.20 12.03 36.44
N LEU A 25 -7.66 12.22 37.64
CA LEU A 25 -8.42 12.10 38.89
C LEU A 25 -9.44 13.23 39.05
N GLU A 26 -9.04 14.48 38.77
CA GLU A 26 -9.96 15.63 38.77
C GLU A 26 -11.14 15.42 37.83
N ALA A 27 -10.90 14.84 36.63
CA ALA A 27 -11.94 14.55 35.66
C ALA A 27 -12.97 13.49 36.13
N VAL A 28 -12.62 12.67 37.13
CA VAL A 28 -13.52 11.68 37.75
C VAL A 28 -14.09 12.19 39.08
N GLY A 29 -13.77 13.44 39.45
CA GLY A 29 -14.27 14.09 40.67
C GLY A 29 -13.41 13.85 41.92
N GLU A 30 -12.18 13.35 41.76
CA GLU A 30 -11.21 13.15 42.84
C GLU A 30 -10.23 14.34 42.87
N SER A 31 -10.41 15.27 43.81
CA SER A 31 -9.53 16.44 43.98
C SER A 31 -8.43 16.17 45.00
N ILE A 32 -7.45 15.34 44.63
CA ILE A 32 -6.27 15.04 45.44
C ILE A 32 -5.07 15.74 44.80
N THR A 33 -4.38 16.60 45.55
CA THR A 33 -3.18 17.33 45.07
C THR A 33 -1.92 16.99 45.86
N THR A 34 -2.03 16.09 46.84
CA THR A 34 -0.94 15.74 47.76
C THR A 34 -0.44 14.31 47.54
N PRO A 35 0.83 14.00 47.84
CA PRO A 35 1.36 12.65 47.80
C PRO A 35 0.57 11.70 48.72
N VAL A 36 0.32 10.47 48.27
CA VAL A 36 -0.50 9.47 49.00
C VAL A 36 0.28 8.19 49.25
N CYS A 37 -0.15 7.36 50.20
CA CYS A 37 0.48 6.06 50.43
C CYS A 37 0.28 5.10 49.23
N LEU A 38 1.14 4.07 49.13
CA LEU A 38 1.12 3.07 48.06
C LEU A 38 -0.27 2.40 47.87
N VAL A 39 -0.96 2.12 48.97
CA VAL A 39 -2.30 1.50 48.94
C VAL A 39 -3.30 2.46 48.29
N CYS A 40 -3.35 3.70 48.77
CA CYS A 40 -4.20 4.75 48.19
C CYS A 40 -3.86 5.01 46.72
N PHE A 41 -2.59 5.03 46.37
CA PHE A 41 -2.14 5.18 44.98
C PHE A 41 -2.67 4.05 44.08
N SER A 42 -2.62 2.80 44.57
CA SER A 42 -3.15 1.63 43.85
C SER A 42 -4.67 1.68 43.68
N ASP A 43 -5.40 2.13 44.71
CA ASP A 43 -6.86 2.29 44.67
C ASP A 43 -7.28 3.38 43.68
N LEU A 44 -6.58 4.52 43.68
CA LEU A 44 -6.82 5.61 42.73
C LEU A 44 -6.58 5.17 41.28
N ARG A 45 -5.50 4.42 41.02
CA ARG A 45 -5.25 3.83 39.69
C ARG A 45 -6.35 2.84 39.29
N LYS A 46 -6.82 2.01 40.23
CA LYS A 46 -7.92 1.06 39.98
C LYS A 46 -9.23 1.80 39.64
N LEU A 47 -9.56 2.85 40.39
CA LEU A 47 -10.71 3.71 40.15
C LEU A 47 -10.63 4.35 38.74
N LEU A 48 -9.48 4.91 38.38
CA LEU A 48 -9.24 5.46 37.04
C LEU A 48 -9.43 4.40 35.94
N SER A 49 -8.91 3.19 36.13
CA SER A 49 -9.05 2.11 35.15
C SER A 49 -10.49 1.65 34.93
N GLN A 50 -11.32 1.72 35.99
CA GLN A 50 -12.74 1.34 35.97
C GLN A 50 -13.66 2.49 35.55
N SER A 51 -13.18 3.73 35.58
CA SER A 51 -13.91 4.88 35.08
C SER A 51 -14.27 4.72 33.60
N LYS A 52 -15.34 5.40 33.16
CA LYS A 52 -15.76 5.39 31.75
C LYS A 52 -14.63 5.80 30.80
N GLY A 53 -13.81 6.79 31.19
CA GLY A 53 -12.64 7.22 30.43
C GLY A 53 -11.54 6.16 30.35
N GLY A 54 -11.21 5.53 31.49
CA GLY A 54 -10.21 4.47 31.56
C GLY A 54 -10.57 3.24 30.73
N VAL A 55 -11.83 2.80 30.77
CA VAL A 55 -12.32 1.68 29.95
C VAL A 55 -12.23 1.99 28.46
N LEU A 56 -12.61 3.20 28.04
CA LEU A 56 -12.53 3.62 26.63
C LEU A 56 -11.08 3.65 26.14
N LEU A 57 -10.17 4.22 26.93
CA LEU A 57 -8.73 4.27 26.61
C LEU A 57 -8.13 2.87 26.52
N ALA A 58 -8.48 1.96 27.44
CA ALA A 58 -8.04 0.57 27.40
C ALA A 58 -8.56 -0.15 26.14
N GLN A 59 -9.81 0.06 25.76
CA GLN A 59 -10.38 -0.48 24.52
C GLN A 59 -9.67 0.08 23.27
N GLU A 60 -9.33 1.36 23.25
CA GLU A 60 -8.61 1.99 22.15
C GLU A 60 -7.18 1.44 22.03
N ARG A 61 -6.44 1.36 23.14
CA ARG A 61 -5.11 0.72 23.20
C ARG A 61 -5.16 -0.74 22.74
N ALA A 62 -6.17 -1.51 23.16
CA ALA A 62 -6.36 -2.89 22.72
C ALA A 62 -6.64 -2.98 21.21
N LYS A 63 -7.44 -2.07 20.65
CA LYS A 63 -7.69 -1.98 19.20
C LYS A 63 -6.41 -1.64 18.43
N GLU A 64 -5.59 -0.73 18.95
CA GLU A 64 -4.30 -0.38 18.34
C GLU A 64 -3.31 -1.54 18.38
N GLN A 65 -3.16 -2.21 19.53
CA GLN A 65 -2.32 -3.40 19.66
C GLN A 65 -2.77 -4.50 18.69
N TYR A 66 -4.07 -4.75 18.60
CA TYR A 66 -4.62 -5.71 17.66
C TYR A 66 -4.26 -5.37 16.19
N ARG A 67 -4.35 -4.10 15.79
CA ARG A 67 -3.93 -3.66 14.44
C ARG A 67 -2.43 -3.87 14.22
N LEU A 68 -1.59 -3.60 15.22
CA LEU A 68 -0.15 -3.82 15.14
C LEU A 68 0.19 -5.31 14.98
N ASP A 69 -0.50 -6.19 15.70
CA ASP A 69 -0.29 -7.64 15.59
C ASP A 69 -0.74 -8.19 14.24
N LEU A 70 -1.88 -7.70 13.73
CA LEU A 70 -2.32 -8.00 12.37
C LEU A 70 -1.29 -7.53 11.34
N TRP A 71 -0.75 -6.32 11.49
CA TRP A 71 0.29 -5.81 10.60
C TRP A 71 1.51 -6.72 10.62
N LYS A 72 2.08 -7.03 11.79
CA LYS A 72 3.26 -7.91 11.91
C LYS A 72 3.06 -9.26 11.24
N ASN A 73 1.89 -9.87 11.40
CA ASN A 73 1.62 -11.22 10.92
C ASN A 73 1.13 -11.31 9.47
N ARG A 74 0.69 -10.21 8.84
CA ARG A 74 0.07 -10.22 7.49
C ARG A 74 0.88 -10.96 6.42
N VAL A 75 2.21 -10.82 6.42
CA VAL A 75 3.10 -11.40 5.40
C VAL A 75 3.12 -12.93 5.47
N THR A 76 2.88 -13.51 6.65
CA THR A 76 2.80 -14.96 6.84
C THR A 76 1.65 -15.56 6.03
N LEU A 77 0.53 -14.83 5.88
CA LEU A 77 -0.61 -15.26 5.06
C LEU A 77 -0.22 -15.36 3.58
N VAL A 78 0.51 -14.37 3.07
CA VAL A 78 0.98 -14.38 1.67
C VAL A 78 1.93 -15.56 1.42
N ARG A 79 2.85 -15.84 2.36
CA ARG A 79 3.75 -17.01 2.26
C ARG A 79 2.97 -18.31 2.27
N ARG A 80 2.01 -18.46 3.19
CA ARG A 80 1.12 -19.63 3.28
C ARG A 80 0.29 -19.80 2.01
N ALA A 81 -0.29 -18.73 1.48
CA ALA A 81 -1.07 -18.77 0.25
C ALA A 81 -0.22 -19.22 -0.95
N ARG A 82 1.02 -18.75 -1.08
CA ARG A 82 1.96 -19.23 -2.11
C ARG A 82 2.32 -20.70 -1.94
N SER A 83 2.52 -21.17 -0.70
CA SER A 83 2.72 -22.61 -0.45
C SER A 83 1.52 -23.44 -0.91
N LEU A 84 0.30 -22.96 -0.65
CA LEU A 84 -0.94 -23.61 -1.11
C LEU A 84 -1.06 -23.59 -2.65
N MET A 85 -0.61 -22.52 -3.31
CA MET A 85 -0.51 -22.46 -4.78
C MET A 85 0.43 -23.54 -5.33
N HIS A 86 1.60 -23.74 -4.71
CA HIS A 86 2.53 -24.80 -5.10
C HIS A 86 1.94 -26.20 -4.89
N ALA A 87 1.18 -26.38 -3.80
CA ALA A 87 0.42 -27.60 -3.52
C ALA A 87 -0.83 -27.77 -4.40
N LYS A 88 -1.09 -26.87 -5.37
CA LYS A 88 -2.28 -26.84 -6.23
C LYS A 88 -3.62 -26.74 -5.47
N ASN A 89 -3.60 -26.32 -4.21
CA ASN A 89 -4.78 -26.10 -3.39
C ASN A 89 -5.30 -24.67 -3.58
N PHE A 90 -5.87 -24.40 -4.75
CA PHE A 90 -6.24 -23.05 -5.18
C PHE A 90 -7.38 -22.42 -4.37
N SER A 91 -8.34 -23.22 -3.89
CA SER A 91 -9.46 -22.73 -3.08
C SER A 91 -8.99 -22.18 -1.73
N GLN A 92 -8.15 -22.93 -1.01
CA GLN A 92 -7.56 -22.45 0.25
C GLN A 92 -6.58 -21.30 0.02
N ALA A 93 -5.82 -21.32 -1.08
CA ALA A 93 -4.95 -20.21 -1.44
C ALA A 93 -5.75 -18.90 -1.62
N ALA A 94 -6.87 -18.94 -2.36
CA ALA A 94 -7.76 -17.79 -2.54
C ALA A 94 -8.28 -17.25 -1.21
N ILE A 95 -8.80 -18.12 -0.33
CA ILE A 95 -9.28 -17.71 1.01
C ILE A 95 -8.16 -17.05 1.82
N THR A 96 -6.94 -17.57 1.73
CA THR A 96 -5.79 -17.02 2.47
C THR A 96 -5.36 -15.65 1.92
N TYR A 97 -5.39 -15.46 0.60
CA TYR A 97 -5.17 -14.17 -0.04
C TYR A 97 -6.28 -13.15 0.29
N GLU A 98 -7.54 -13.57 0.26
CA GLU A 98 -8.69 -12.73 0.67
C GLU A 98 -8.56 -12.31 2.15
N LYS A 99 -8.11 -13.20 3.04
CA LYS A 99 -7.81 -12.85 4.44
C LYS A 99 -6.73 -11.79 4.55
N TYR A 100 -5.66 -11.88 3.76
CA TYR A 100 -4.61 -10.85 3.74
C TYR A 100 -5.18 -9.48 3.33
N LEU A 101 -5.99 -9.42 2.26
CA LEU A 101 -6.64 -8.18 1.86
C LEU A 101 -7.58 -7.65 2.94
N LYS A 102 -8.33 -8.54 3.62
CA LYS A 102 -9.22 -8.14 4.71
C LYS A 102 -8.49 -7.55 5.91
N ILE A 103 -7.28 -8.05 6.20
CA ILE A 103 -6.41 -7.46 7.23
C ILE A 103 -6.02 -6.03 6.84
N LEU A 104 -5.71 -5.78 5.56
CA LEU A 104 -5.40 -4.42 5.10
C LEU A 104 -6.61 -3.49 5.27
N ASP A 105 -7.83 -3.94 4.95
CA ASP A 105 -9.04 -3.15 5.19
C ASP A 105 -9.17 -2.72 6.67
N ILE A 106 -8.88 -3.63 7.60
CA ILE A 106 -8.95 -3.37 9.06
C ILE A 106 -7.86 -2.39 9.49
N ILE A 107 -6.63 -2.56 8.99
CA ILE A 107 -5.47 -1.72 9.34
C ILE A 107 -5.66 -0.29 8.83
N PHE A 108 -6.20 -0.13 7.62
CA PHE A 108 -6.52 1.18 7.05
C PHE A 108 -7.88 1.73 7.49
N ALA A 109 -8.59 1.02 8.38
CA ALA A 109 -9.89 1.42 8.92
C ALA A 109 -10.93 1.77 7.82
N LEU A 110 -10.95 0.99 6.74
CA LEU A 110 -11.86 1.21 5.61
C LEU A 110 -13.32 1.01 6.03
N LYS A 111 -14.19 1.93 5.62
CA LYS A 111 -15.64 1.85 5.91
C LYS A 111 -16.34 0.81 5.02
N LYS A 112 -17.55 0.40 5.40
CA LYS A 112 -18.36 -0.53 4.58
C LYS A 112 -18.60 0.07 3.19
N GLY A 113 -18.18 -0.65 2.14
CA GLY A 113 -18.29 -0.20 0.75
C GLY A 113 -17.08 0.61 0.25
N GLU A 114 -16.16 0.99 1.14
CA GLU A 114 -14.89 1.57 0.74
C GLU A 114 -13.94 0.48 0.21
N ILE A 115 -13.06 0.87 -0.73
CA ILE A 115 -12.16 -0.05 -1.42
C ILE A 115 -10.73 0.40 -1.18
N LEU A 116 -9.85 -0.57 -0.97
CA LEU A 116 -8.42 -0.36 -0.84
C LEU A 116 -7.86 0.34 -2.10
N LYS A 117 -7.18 1.47 -1.88
CA LYS A 117 -6.53 2.28 -2.93
C LYS A 117 -5.04 2.47 -2.64
N PRO A 118 -4.19 2.72 -3.66
CA PRO A 118 -2.77 3.04 -3.47
C PRO A 118 -2.53 4.25 -2.54
N SER A 119 -3.48 5.19 -2.47
CA SER A 119 -3.42 6.36 -1.58
C SER A 119 -3.36 6.04 -0.08
N HIS A 120 -3.67 4.81 0.34
CA HIS A 120 -3.54 4.40 1.75
C HIS A 120 -2.08 4.02 2.11
N PHE A 121 -1.20 3.88 1.11
CA PHE A 121 0.17 3.41 1.23
C PHE A 121 1.21 4.54 1.10
N LYS A 122 0.90 5.76 1.55
CA LYS A 122 1.70 6.98 1.33
C LYS A 122 3.09 7.00 2.02
N ASP A 123 3.29 6.23 3.08
CA ASP A 123 4.60 6.17 3.76
C ASP A 123 5.62 5.34 2.96
N SER A 124 6.89 5.74 2.94
CA SER A 124 7.97 5.05 2.20
C SER A 124 8.13 3.56 2.59
N ALA A 125 7.78 3.19 3.83
CA ALA A 125 7.73 1.81 4.31
C ALA A 125 6.58 0.97 3.71
N ARG A 126 5.61 1.59 3.05
CA ARG A 126 4.40 0.96 2.49
C ARG A 126 4.45 0.77 0.96
N THR A 127 5.44 1.31 0.26
CA THR A 127 5.63 1.09 -1.19
C THR A 127 6.00 -0.38 -1.50
N SER A 128 6.72 -1.04 -0.59
CA SER A 128 6.96 -2.49 -0.67
C SER A 128 5.64 -3.29 -0.56
N GLU A 129 4.71 -2.83 0.28
CA GLU A 129 3.40 -3.45 0.46
C GLU A 129 2.54 -3.35 -0.81
N ILE A 130 2.60 -2.23 -1.55
CA ILE A 130 1.96 -2.11 -2.88
C ILE A 130 2.39 -3.25 -3.79
N THR A 131 3.68 -3.63 -3.76
CA THR A 131 4.21 -4.75 -4.55
C THR A 131 3.60 -6.07 -4.12
N VAL A 132 3.45 -6.28 -2.80
CA VAL A 132 2.80 -7.47 -2.23
C VAL A 132 1.34 -7.53 -2.67
N VAL A 133 0.57 -6.46 -2.48
CA VAL A 133 -0.85 -6.35 -2.90
C VAL A 133 -1.00 -6.60 -4.40
N THR A 134 -0.12 -6.02 -5.21
CA THR A 134 -0.07 -6.26 -6.67
C THR A 134 0.12 -7.75 -6.98
N SER A 135 1.05 -8.42 -6.31
CA SER A 135 1.28 -9.86 -6.50
C SER A 135 0.10 -10.72 -6.05
N VAL A 136 -0.58 -10.32 -4.97
CA VAL A 136 -1.77 -11.00 -4.44
C VAL A 136 -2.94 -10.92 -5.43
N TYR A 137 -3.24 -9.73 -5.96
CA TYR A 137 -4.29 -9.59 -6.96
C TYR A 137 -3.97 -10.34 -8.25
N TRP A 138 -2.70 -10.39 -8.66
CA TRP A 138 -2.27 -11.21 -9.79
C TRP A 138 -2.50 -12.71 -9.55
N ASP A 139 -2.21 -13.20 -8.35
CA ASP A 139 -2.46 -14.61 -8.00
C ASP A 139 -3.95 -14.92 -7.96
N LEU A 140 -4.76 -14.07 -7.32
CA LEU A 140 -6.22 -14.19 -7.28
C LEU A 140 -6.83 -14.18 -8.69
N LEU A 141 -6.36 -13.29 -9.57
CA LEU A 141 -6.81 -13.20 -10.96
C LEU A 141 -6.65 -14.54 -11.70
N ARG A 142 -5.53 -15.25 -11.45
CA ARG A 142 -5.27 -16.58 -12.03
C ARG A 142 -6.09 -17.67 -11.37
N ILE A 143 -6.23 -17.64 -10.05
CA ILE A 143 -7.02 -18.64 -9.30
C ILE A 143 -8.48 -18.61 -9.76
N TYR A 144 -9.08 -17.42 -9.86
CA TYR A 144 -10.48 -17.28 -10.26
C TYR A 144 -10.72 -17.55 -11.75
N ASP A 145 -9.67 -17.64 -12.57
CA ASP A 145 -9.79 -18.08 -13.95
C ASP A 145 -10.24 -19.55 -14.04
N THR A 146 -9.99 -20.35 -13.00
CA THR A 146 -10.22 -21.80 -13.01
C THR A 146 -11.69 -22.21 -13.15
N ASN A 147 -12.64 -21.42 -12.64
CA ASN A 147 -14.08 -21.73 -12.60
C ASN A 147 -14.93 -20.50 -12.95
N GLU A 148 -16.07 -20.69 -13.62
CA GLU A 148 -17.02 -19.64 -13.98
C GLU A 148 -17.69 -18.99 -12.77
N LYS A 149 -17.90 -19.75 -11.68
CA LYS A 149 -18.49 -19.24 -10.43
C LYS A 149 -17.75 -18.03 -9.86
N TYR A 150 -16.46 -17.88 -10.17
CA TYR A 150 -15.62 -16.80 -9.65
C TYR A 150 -15.46 -15.63 -10.63
N MET A 151 -16.28 -15.54 -11.67
CA MET A 151 -16.15 -14.50 -12.70
C MET A 151 -16.18 -13.08 -12.12
N GLU A 152 -17.14 -12.76 -11.26
CA GLU A 152 -17.23 -11.43 -10.64
C GLU A 152 -15.99 -11.11 -9.78
N ARG A 153 -15.54 -12.08 -8.98
CA ARG A 153 -14.33 -11.94 -8.16
C ARG A 153 -13.09 -11.74 -9.03
N GLN A 154 -13.00 -12.44 -10.16
CA GLN A 154 -11.92 -12.29 -11.13
C GLN A 154 -11.91 -10.89 -11.73
N GLN A 155 -13.06 -10.36 -12.13
CA GLN A 155 -13.18 -9.00 -12.67
C GLN A 155 -12.81 -7.95 -11.62
N GLN A 156 -13.23 -8.13 -10.37
CA GLN A 156 -12.85 -7.22 -9.29
C GLN A 156 -11.34 -7.25 -9.01
N ALA A 157 -10.74 -8.44 -8.99
CA ALA A 157 -9.29 -8.60 -8.85
C ALA A 157 -8.53 -7.96 -10.04
N ALA A 158 -9.03 -8.09 -11.27
CA ALA A 158 -8.48 -7.43 -12.46
C ALA A 158 -8.48 -5.90 -12.34
N LYS A 159 -9.62 -5.31 -11.95
CA LYS A 159 -9.76 -3.86 -11.76
C LYS A 159 -8.80 -3.35 -10.68
N GLN A 160 -8.75 -4.02 -9.53
CA GLN A 160 -7.82 -3.66 -8.46
C GLN A 160 -6.37 -3.81 -8.89
N LEU A 161 -6.03 -4.90 -9.58
CA LEU A 161 -4.68 -5.10 -10.10
C LEU A 161 -4.27 -3.97 -11.04
N ALA A 162 -5.16 -3.53 -11.94
CA ALA A 162 -4.88 -2.42 -12.86
C ALA A 162 -4.55 -1.11 -12.14
N VAL A 163 -5.20 -0.85 -11.00
CA VAL A 163 -4.94 0.33 -10.16
C VAL A 163 -3.59 0.20 -9.43
N PHE A 164 -3.32 -0.93 -8.78
CA PHE A 164 -2.13 -1.12 -7.95
C PHE A 164 -0.84 -1.26 -8.76
N ILE A 165 -0.88 -1.95 -9.89
CA ILE A 165 0.32 -2.29 -10.66
C ILE A 165 1.09 -1.04 -11.14
N GLN A 166 0.43 0.10 -11.30
CA GLN A 166 1.06 1.35 -11.74
C GLN A 166 2.10 1.89 -10.75
N TYR A 167 1.88 1.63 -9.47
CA TYR A 167 2.73 2.09 -8.37
C TYR A 167 3.75 1.04 -7.95
N SER A 168 3.81 -0.07 -8.69
CA SER A 168 4.60 -1.24 -8.36
C SER A 168 5.81 -1.38 -9.28
N PRO A 169 7.03 -1.60 -8.72
CA PRO A 169 8.25 -1.77 -9.53
C PRO A 169 8.19 -3.01 -10.43
N ILE A 170 7.35 -4.01 -10.10
CA ILE A 170 7.20 -5.24 -10.89
C ILE A 170 6.27 -5.09 -12.12
N TYR A 171 5.78 -3.88 -12.42
CA TYR A 171 4.93 -3.59 -13.57
C TYR A 171 5.40 -4.26 -14.89
N PRO A 172 6.65 -4.05 -15.37
CA PRO A 172 7.04 -4.56 -16.69
C PRO A 172 7.00 -6.08 -16.77
N ASP A 173 7.45 -6.76 -15.71
CA ASP A 173 7.50 -8.22 -15.68
C ASP A 173 6.11 -8.84 -15.51
N LEU A 174 5.26 -8.23 -14.70
CA LEU A 174 3.89 -8.68 -14.52
C LEU A 174 3.08 -8.49 -15.81
N MET A 175 3.26 -7.39 -16.53
CA MET A 175 2.58 -7.17 -17.81
C MET A 175 3.00 -8.19 -18.87
N LYS A 176 4.29 -8.58 -18.92
CA LYS A 176 4.75 -9.69 -19.77
C LYS A 176 4.10 -11.02 -19.36
N LYS A 177 4.04 -11.32 -18.06
CA LYS A 177 3.34 -12.50 -17.53
C LYS A 177 1.86 -12.49 -17.88
N ALA A 178 1.20 -11.34 -17.84
CA ALA A 178 -0.19 -11.17 -18.22
C ALA A 178 -0.45 -11.45 -19.70
N GLN A 179 0.41 -10.92 -20.59
CA GLN A 179 0.33 -11.20 -22.02
C GLN A 179 0.54 -12.69 -22.33
N ALA A 180 1.48 -13.34 -21.64
CA ALA A 180 1.70 -14.78 -21.77
C ALA A 180 0.50 -15.58 -21.26
N PHE A 181 0.00 -15.26 -20.06
CA PHE A 181 -1.14 -15.94 -19.43
C PHE A 181 -2.43 -15.79 -20.24
N MET A 182 -2.65 -14.64 -20.89
CA MET A 182 -3.82 -14.41 -21.75
C MET A 182 -4.00 -15.48 -22.83
N LYS A 183 -2.90 -16.07 -23.33
CA LYS A 183 -2.95 -17.12 -24.37
C LYS A 183 -3.52 -18.44 -23.85
N SER A 184 -3.34 -18.73 -22.55
CA SER A 184 -3.78 -19.98 -21.91
C SER A 184 -4.93 -19.77 -20.91
N ALA A 185 -5.44 -18.54 -20.79
CA ALA A 185 -6.52 -18.21 -19.87
C ALA A 185 -7.83 -18.81 -20.37
N LYS A 186 -8.65 -19.33 -19.46
CA LYS A 186 -10.02 -19.76 -19.76
C LYS A 186 -10.87 -18.56 -20.19
N LYS A 187 -10.62 -17.39 -19.60
CA LYS A 187 -11.38 -16.15 -19.85
C LYS A 187 -10.45 -15.03 -20.33
N PRO A 188 -9.94 -15.09 -21.58
CA PRO A 188 -8.94 -14.14 -22.09
C PRO A 188 -9.45 -12.70 -22.16
N GLN A 189 -10.78 -12.49 -22.25
CA GLN A 189 -11.37 -11.15 -22.30
C GLN A 189 -11.12 -10.35 -21.02
N ILE A 190 -11.14 -10.99 -19.85
CA ILE A 190 -10.87 -10.34 -18.55
C ILE A 190 -9.39 -9.95 -18.45
N ILE A 191 -8.50 -10.80 -18.97
CA ILE A 191 -7.07 -10.50 -18.99
C ILE A 191 -6.77 -9.37 -19.99
N LYS A 192 -7.44 -9.37 -21.15
CA LYS A 192 -7.34 -8.32 -22.16
C LYS A 192 -7.83 -6.97 -21.63
N SER A 193 -8.94 -6.94 -20.89
CA SER A 193 -9.45 -5.71 -20.28
C SER A 193 -8.50 -5.20 -19.19
N PHE A 194 -7.98 -6.09 -18.33
CA PHE A 194 -6.94 -5.75 -17.36
C PHE A 194 -5.71 -5.13 -18.03
N ILE A 195 -5.16 -5.77 -19.07
CA ILE A 195 -3.96 -5.27 -19.76
C ILE A 195 -4.21 -3.90 -20.37
N LYS A 196 -5.39 -3.68 -20.96
CA LYS A 196 -5.80 -2.39 -21.52
C LYS A 196 -5.85 -1.32 -20.43
N GLU A 197 -6.53 -1.60 -19.31
CA GLU A 197 -6.72 -0.67 -18.20
C GLU A 197 -5.38 -0.33 -17.50
N ALA A 198 -4.55 -1.33 -17.22
CA ALA A 198 -3.21 -1.14 -16.64
C ALA A 198 -2.27 -0.35 -17.57
N SER A 199 -2.48 -0.42 -18.88
CA SER A 199 -1.71 0.35 -19.87
C SER A 199 -2.24 1.77 -20.05
N SER A 200 -3.56 2.00 -19.91
CA SER A 200 -4.18 3.32 -20.09
C SER A 200 -3.96 4.24 -18.92
N GLN A 201 -3.93 3.70 -17.69
CA GLN A 201 -3.79 4.51 -16.48
C GLN A 201 -2.33 4.96 -16.24
N ARG A 202 -1.32 4.27 -16.81
CA ARG A 202 0.08 4.71 -16.68
C ARG A 202 0.37 5.85 -17.68
N PRO A 203 0.94 7.00 -17.24
CA PRO A 203 1.26 8.10 -18.14
C PRO A 203 2.26 7.65 -19.20
N ARG A 204 1.86 7.73 -20.47
CA ARG A 204 2.63 7.29 -21.64
C ARG A 204 3.85 8.17 -21.86
N CYS A 205 4.99 7.61 -22.23
CA CYS A 205 6.09 8.40 -22.80
C CYS A 205 5.81 8.54 -24.31
N PHE A 206 4.98 9.51 -24.71
CA PHE A 206 4.49 9.69 -26.09
C PHE A 206 5.57 9.53 -27.19
N ILE A 207 6.66 10.30 -27.13
CA ILE A 207 7.74 10.23 -28.14
C ILE A 207 8.38 8.84 -28.19
N ALA A 208 8.67 8.25 -27.03
CA ALA A 208 9.28 6.92 -26.96
C ALA A 208 8.30 5.84 -27.43
N SER A 209 7.04 5.87 -27.00
CA SER A 209 6.01 4.91 -27.43
C SER A 209 5.70 4.99 -28.93
N SER A 210 5.79 6.16 -29.57
CA SER A 210 5.66 6.28 -31.04
C SER A 210 6.91 5.84 -31.80
N SER A 211 8.06 5.89 -31.12
CA SER A 211 9.33 5.45 -31.68
C SER A 211 9.48 3.93 -31.62
N PHE A 212 9.10 3.31 -30.50
CA PHE A 212 9.25 1.87 -30.27
C PHE A 212 7.92 1.13 -30.46
N GLU A 213 7.94 0.03 -31.21
CA GLU A 213 6.73 -0.75 -31.54
C GLU A 213 5.99 -1.34 -30.33
N ASN A 214 6.64 -1.37 -29.16
CA ASN A 214 6.09 -1.94 -27.94
C ASN A 214 6.24 -0.98 -26.75
N ASN A 215 5.15 -0.79 -26.00
CA ASN A 215 5.11 -0.05 -24.73
C ASN A 215 5.98 -0.68 -23.62
N PHE A 216 6.43 -1.92 -23.82
CA PHE A 216 7.34 -2.67 -22.94
C PHE A 216 8.76 -2.80 -23.50
N ALA A 217 9.10 -2.06 -24.57
CA ALA A 217 10.48 -2.00 -25.04
C ALA A 217 11.40 -1.55 -23.87
N PRO A 218 12.57 -2.19 -23.70
CA PRO A 218 13.44 -1.93 -22.55
C PRO A 218 13.84 -0.45 -22.44
N GLU A 219 13.97 0.24 -23.59
CA GLU A 219 14.22 1.68 -23.65
C GLU A 219 13.07 2.50 -23.06
N VAL A 220 11.83 2.18 -23.45
CA VAL A 220 10.64 2.87 -22.94
C VAL A 220 10.46 2.63 -21.44
N VAL A 221 10.72 1.40 -20.97
CA VAL A 221 10.67 1.06 -19.56
C VAL A 221 11.75 1.82 -18.77
N TYR A 222 12.98 1.88 -19.28
CA TYR A 222 14.07 2.61 -18.66
C TYR A 222 13.76 4.10 -18.52
N LEU A 223 13.26 4.75 -19.58
CA LEU A 223 12.89 6.17 -19.53
C LEU A 223 11.75 6.44 -18.54
N ARG A 224 10.79 5.52 -18.40
CA ARG A 224 9.74 5.63 -17.37
C ARG A 224 10.33 5.55 -15.97
N ILE A 225 11.26 4.62 -15.71
CA ILE A 225 11.95 4.50 -14.42
C ILE A 225 12.74 5.79 -14.13
N PHE A 226 13.49 6.31 -15.09
CA PHE A 226 14.23 7.57 -14.94
C PHE A 226 13.28 8.75 -14.63
N ARG A 227 12.16 8.85 -15.34
CA ARG A 227 11.12 9.86 -15.05
C ARG A 227 10.57 9.73 -13.63
N ASP A 228 10.16 8.52 -13.26
CA ASP A 228 9.42 8.26 -12.02
C ASP A 228 10.32 8.38 -10.78
N TYR A 229 11.56 7.87 -10.85
CA TYR A 229 12.46 7.76 -9.69
C TYR A 229 13.55 8.84 -9.61
N PHE A 230 13.92 9.48 -10.72
CA PHE A 230 14.95 10.52 -10.75
C PHE A 230 14.33 11.90 -10.99
N LEU A 231 13.67 12.11 -12.14
CA LEU A 231 13.15 13.44 -12.50
C LEU A 231 12.06 13.93 -11.53
N ASN A 232 11.15 13.05 -11.11
CA ASN A 232 10.03 13.45 -10.25
C ASN A 232 10.45 13.94 -8.85
N LYS A 233 11.69 13.66 -8.41
CA LYS A 233 12.22 14.10 -7.11
C LYS A 233 12.57 15.58 -7.06
N PHE A 234 12.84 16.21 -8.20
CA PHE A 234 13.29 17.61 -8.27
C PHE A 234 12.22 18.50 -8.90
N TRP A 235 12.08 19.73 -8.40
CA TRP A 235 11.10 20.69 -8.94
C TRP A 235 11.29 20.97 -10.44
N ILE A 236 12.54 21.12 -10.89
CA ILE A 236 12.90 21.25 -12.31
C ILE A 236 12.47 20.02 -13.12
N GLY A 237 12.67 18.82 -12.57
CA GLY A 237 12.27 17.58 -13.22
C GLY A 237 10.75 17.46 -13.34
N GLN A 238 9.99 17.93 -12.36
CA GLN A 238 8.52 17.99 -12.43
C GLN A 238 8.04 18.97 -13.51
N ILE A 239 8.68 20.13 -13.64
CA ILE A 239 8.39 21.09 -14.72
C ILE A 239 8.69 20.45 -16.08
N PHE A 240 9.85 19.81 -16.24
CA PHE A 240 10.20 19.08 -17.46
C PHE A 240 9.15 18.03 -17.83
N ILE A 241 8.69 17.24 -16.85
CA ILE A 241 7.64 16.24 -17.05
C ILE A 241 6.36 16.91 -17.57
N ARG A 242 5.89 17.99 -16.93
CA ARG A 242 4.67 18.70 -17.35
C ARG A 242 4.78 19.23 -18.77
N THR A 243 5.87 19.94 -19.09
CA THR A 243 6.14 20.47 -20.42
C THR A 243 6.19 19.35 -21.45
N TYR A 244 6.87 18.25 -21.13
CA TYR A 244 6.88 17.06 -21.98
C TYR A 244 5.45 16.56 -22.26
N TYR A 245 4.59 16.42 -21.25
CA TYR A 245 3.22 15.94 -21.44
C TYR A 245 2.31 16.89 -22.25
N ILE A 246 2.61 18.19 -22.27
CA ILE A 246 1.87 19.18 -23.06
C ILE A 246 2.25 19.08 -24.56
N PHE A 247 3.54 19.06 -24.87
CA PHE A 247 4.01 19.15 -26.27
C PHE A 247 4.20 17.80 -26.96
N SER A 248 4.54 16.76 -26.19
CA SER A 248 4.88 15.45 -26.76
C SER A 248 3.76 14.75 -27.53
N PRO A 249 2.45 14.89 -27.24
CA PRO A 249 1.41 14.21 -28.01
C PRO A 249 1.37 14.64 -29.49
N ALA A 250 1.47 15.94 -29.76
CA ALA A 250 1.48 16.46 -31.13
C ALA A 250 2.72 16.00 -31.90
N LEU A 251 3.90 16.05 -31.25
CA LEU A 251 5.15 15.61 -31.83
C LEU A 251 5.17 14.09 -32.09
N ALA A 252 4.62 13.30 -31.16
CA ALA A 252 4.49 11.86 -31.29
C ALA A 252 3.62 11.47 -32.50
N ASN A 253 2.50 12.16 -32.70
CA ASN A 253 1.65 11.96 -33.88
C ASN A 253 2.38 12.27 -35.19
N PHE A 254 3.28 13.26 -35.21
CA PHE A 254 4.09 13.58 -36.38
C PHE A 254 5.14 12.48 -36.66
N ILE A 255 5.81 11.99 -35.61
CA ILE A 255 6.78 10.89 -35.70
C ILE A 255 6.11 9.60 -36.19
N ASP A 256 4.89 9.30 -35.72
CA ASP A 256 4.18 8.08 -36.09
C ASP A 256 3.82 7.98 -37.57
N ARG A 257 3.70 9.13 -38.26
CA ARG A 257 3.40 9.19 -39.70
C ARG A 257 4.62 8.95 -40.58
N SER A 258 5.85 9.02 -40.05
CA SER A 258 7.09 8.92 -40.84
C SER A 258 8.04 7.84 -40.32
N LYS A 259 8.31 6.84 -41.17
CA LYS A 259 9.25 5.74 -40.86
C LYS A 259 10.67 6.25 -40.61
N THR A 260 11.13 7.24 -41.37
CA THR A 260 12.46 7.85 -41.23
C THR A 260 12.61 8.59 -39.90
N LEU A 261 11.61 9.41 -39.53
CA LEU A 261 11.62 10.09 -38.23
C LEU A 261 11.58 9.10 -37.07
N ARG A 262 10.83 8.00 -37.21
CA ARG A 262 10.80 6.93 -36.20
C ARG A 262 12.20 6.34 -35.97
N ILE A 263 12.95 6.06 -37.04
CA ILE A 263 14.32 5.51 -36.95
C ILE A 263 15.28 6.51 -36.30
N LEU A 264 15.24 7.77 -36.73
CA LEU A 264 16.08 8.84 -36.15
C LEU A 264 15.78 9.04 -34.66
N THR A 265 14.49 9.07 -34.30
CA THR A 265 14.06 9.24 -32.91
C THR A 265 14.46 8.02 -32.06
N ARG A 266 14.40 6.79 -32.59
CA ARG A 266 14.94 5.60 -31.92
C ARG A 266 16.43 5.75 -31.63
N ALA A 267 17.22 6.23 -32.60
CA ALA A 267 18.67 6.42 -32.43
C ALA A 267 18.98 7.49 -31.37
N LEU A 268 18.27 8.63 -31.41
CA LEU A 268 18.39 9.69 -30.41
C LEU A 268 18.02 9.21 -29.01
N ILE A 269 16.91 8.47 -28.87
CA ILE A 269 16.51 7.91 -27.57
C ILE A 269 17.57 6.93 -27.04
N LYS A 270 18.11 6.05 -27.89
CA LYS A 270 19.18 5.13 -27.47
C LYS A 270 20.43 5.88 -27.02
N ALA A 271 20.82 6.94 -27.72
CA ALA A 271 21.93 7.80 -27.33
C ALA A 271 21.66 8.51 -25.99
N LEU A 272 20.45 9.07 -25.82
CA LEU A 272 20.00 9.69 -24.57
C LEU A 272 20.09 8.71 -23.41
N ILE A 273 19.59 7.48 -23.57
CA ILE A 273 19.66 6.43 -22.55
C ILE A 273 21.11 6.12 -22.19
N LYS A 274 22.01 6.05 -23.17
CA LYS A 274 23.45 5.83 -22.93
C LYS A 274 24.06 6.97 -22.11
N CYS A 275 23.66 8.21 -22.36
CA CYS A 275 24.10 9.36 -21.58
C CYS A 275 23.52 9.33 -20.15
N ILE A 276 22.22 9.04 -20.00
CA ILE A 276 21.57 8.93 -18.70
C ILE A 276 22.25 7.85 -17.85
N ARG A 277 22.53 6.66 -18.43
CA ARG A 277 23.22 5.55 -17.76
C ARG A 277 24.63 5.87 -17.25
N ARG A 278 25.24 6.97 -17.71
CA ARG A 278 26.55 7.43 -17.23
C ARG A 278 26.44 8.36 -16.03
N ILE A 279 25.28 8.99 -15.86
CA ILE A 279 25.00 9.97 -14.79
C ILE A 279 24.24 9.28 -13.64
N TYR A 280 23.46 8.25 -13.97
CA TYR A 280 22.59 7.45 -13.10
C TYR A 280 22.79 5.96 -13.40
#